data_AF-A0A522WJG2-F1
#
_entry.id   AF-A0A522WJG2-F1
#
_cell.length_a   1.000
_cell.length_b   1.000
_cell.length_c   1.000
_cell.angle_alpha   90.00
_cell.angle_beta   90.00
_cell.angle_gamma   90.00
#
_symmetry.space_group_name_H-M   'P 1'
#
loop_
_entity.id
_entity.type
_entity.pdbx_description
1 polymer ?
#
loop_
_entity_poly.entity_id
_entity_poly.type
_entity_poly.pdbx_seq_one_letter_code
_entity_poly.pdbx_strand_id
1 'polypeptide(L)'
;MPLAVVSFAANQSEFKSTIEEVELAGRLSSESFVKPDGKKGREVILTLRDPVSIDGDEFSGPKTGVIKVQLVFSNNRIRGKTTRLLNRNVRIIGILFHAHKPEHRAPVLMDVKKVAAARA
;
A
#
# COMPACT_ATOMS: atom_id res chain seq x y z
N MET A 1 12.57 33.80 46.00
CA MET A 1 13.26 33.33 44.78
C MET A 1 12.61 32.03 44.34
N PRO A 2 11.94 31.95 43.17
CA PRO A 2 11.30 30.72 42.74
C PRO A 2 12.29 29.84 41.94
N LEU A 3 12.40 28.57 42.34
CA LEU A 3 13.03 27.52 41.53
C LEU A 3 11.94 26.93 40.62
N ALA A 4 12.06 27.18 39.32
CA ALA A 4 11.22 26.55 38.31
C ALA A 4 11.62 25.07 38.17
N VAL A 5 10.69 24.15 38.42
CA VAL A 5 10.87 22.73 38.09
C VAL A 5 10.26 22.53 36.70
N VAL A 6 11.13 22.37 35.71
CA VAL A 6 10.76 21.92 34.36
C VAL A 6 10.59 20.41 34.44
N SER A 7 9.36 19.91 34.34
CA SER A 7 9.10 18.48 34.19
C SER A 7 8.95 18.16 32.71
N PHE A 8 9.79 17.24 32.24
CA PHE A 8 9.84 16.82 30.85
C PHE A 8 8.59 16.03 30.47
N ALA A 9 8.08 16.31 29.27
CA ALA A 9 6.99 15.57 28.65
C ALA A 9 7.37 14.09 28.54
N ALA A 10 6.60 13.23 29.19
CA ALA A 10 6.60 11.81 28.90
C ALA A 10 6.01 11.63 27.50
N ASN A 11 6.85 11.73 26.47
CA ASN A 11 6.51 11.30 25.13
C ASN A 11 6.48 9.77 25.15
N GLN A 12 5.38 9.20 25.64
CA GLN A 12 5.00 7.84 25.27
C GLN A 12 4.73 7.88 23.78
N SER A 13 5.77 7.64 22.99
CA SER A 13 5.61 7.16 21.63
C SER A 13 4.94 5.79 21.74
N GLU A 14 3.62 5.79 21.85
CA GLU A 14 2.81 4.63 21.53
C GLU A 14 3.27 4.20 20.15
N PHE A 15 3.89 3.03 20.06
CA PHE A 15 4.03 2.34 18.80
C PHE A 15 2.61 2.16 18.26
N LYS A 16 2.17 3.06 17.38
CA LYS A 16 0.98 2.87 16.55
C LYS A 16 1.29 1.74 15.57
N SER A 17 1.31 0.52 16.08
CA SER A 17 1.17 -0.71 15.31
C SER A 17 -0.30 -0.96 14.97
N THR A 18 -1.08 0.11 14.79
CA THR A 18 -2.40 0.02 14.20
C THR A 18 -2.16 -0.19 12.72
N ILE A 19 -2.45 -1.39 12.25
CA ILE A 19 -2.50 -1.69 10.83
C ILE A 19 -3.62 -0.81 10.23
N GLU A 20 -3.27 0.38 9.75
CA GLU A 20 -4.25 1.32 9.22
C GLU A 20 -4.74 0.84 7.86
N GLU A 21 -6.04 0.55 7.77
CA GLU A 21 -6.68 0.32 6.49
C GLU A 21 -6.82 1.65 5.75
N VAL A 22 -6.28 1.72 4.54
CA VAL A 22 -6.30 2.91 3.69
C VAL A 22 -7.21 2.65 2.50
N GLU A 23 -8.01 3.66 2.14
CA GLU A 23 -8.78 3.69 0.90
C GLU A 23 -7.98 4.41 -0.18
N LEU A 24 -7.73 3.73 -1.30
CA LEU A 24 -7.04 4.25 -2.46
C LEU A 24 -7.94 4.22 -3.70
N ALA A 25 -7.87 5.28 -4.50
CA ALA A 25 -8.61 5.41 -5.75
C ALA A 25 -7.64 5.46 -6.94
N GLY A 26 -7.92 4.66 -7.96
CA GLY A 26 -7.02 4.57 -9.10
C GLY A 26 -7.54 3.69 -10.22
N ARG A 27 -6.73 3.54 -11.25
CA ARG A 27 -6.98 2.62 -12.36
C ARG A 27 -6.27 1.30 -12.13
N LEU A 28 -7.00 0.21 -12.22
CA LEU A 28 -6.42 -1.13 -12.20
C LEU A 28 -5.80 -1.48 -13.54
N SER A 29 -4.59 -2.02 -13.52
CA SER A 29 -3.95 -2.66 -14.66
C SER A 29 -3.35 -4.00 -14.22
N SER A 30 -2.91 -4.80 -15.20
CA SER A 30 -2.04 -5.93 -14.90
C SER A 30 -0.74 -5.80 -15.68
N GLU A 31 0.38 -6.03 -15.02
CA GLU A 31 1.68 -6.06 -15.66
C GLU A 31 2.18 -7.52 -15.68
N SER A 32 2.65 -7.96 -16.85
CA SER A 32 3.27 -9.27 -17.02
C SER A 32 4.77 -9.12 -16.84
N PHE A 33 5.40 -10.07 -16.15
CA PHE A 33 6.85 -10.06 -15.91
C PHE A 33 7.42 -11.47 -16.02
N VAL A 34 8.73 -11.55 -16.21
CA VAL A 34 9.46 -12.82 -16.16
C VAL A 34 10.10 -12.92 -14.79
N LYS A 35 9.79 -14.00 -14.07
CA LYS A 35 10.42 -14.33 -12.78
C LYS A 35 11.85 -14.81 -12.99
N PRO A 36 12.70 -14.80 -11.95
CA PRO A 36 14.05 -15.35 -12.03
C PRO A 36 14.10 -16.82 -12.47
N ASP A 37 13.03 -17.58 -12.21
CA ASP A 37 12.87 -18.98 -12.64
C ASP A 37 12.42 -19.13 -14.12
N GLY A 38 12.38 -18.04 -14.88
CA GLY A 38 11.95 -18.00 -16.29
C GLY A 38 10.44 -18.07 -16.50
N LYS A 39 9.63 -18.24 -15.45
CA LYS A 39 8.17 -18.30 -15.60
C LYS A 39 7.57 -16.90 -15.76
N LYS A 40 6.52 -16.81 -16.57
CA LYS A 40 5.73 -15.58 -16.69
C LYS A 40 4.87 -15.41 -15.43
N GLY A 41 5.11 -14.34 -14.69
CA GLY A 41 4.26 -13.83 -13.63
C GLY A 41 3.29 -12.78 -14.15
N ARG A 42 2.18 -12.59 -13.42
CA ARG A 42 1.23 -11.50 -13.67
C ARG A 42 0.88 -10.86 -12.33
N GLU A 43 1.14 -9.58 -12.22
CA GLU A 43 0.82 -8.76 -11.06
C GLU A 43 -0.29 -7.78 -11.38
N VAL A 44 -1.09 -7.46 -10.37
CA VAL A 44 -2.16 -6.47 -10.48
C VAL A 44 -1.63 -5.18 -9.87
N ILE A 45 -1.65 -4.10 -10.65
CA ILE A 45 -1.15 -2.80 -10.24
C ILE A 45 -2.31 -1.83 -10.16
N LEU A 46 -2.39 -1.08 -9.07
CA LEU A 46 -3.25 0.08 -8.94
C LEU A 46 -2.41 1.32 -9.26
N THR A 47 -2.77 2.02 -10.33
CA THR A 47 -2.21 3.35 -10.64
C THR A 47 -3.12 4.39 -10.02
N LEU A 48 -2.65 5.06 -8.98
CA LEU A 48 -3.38 6.09 -8.26
C LEU A 48 -3.60 7.31 -9.14
N ARG A 49 -4.73 8.00 -8.93
CA ARG A 49 -4.98 9.31 -9.56
C ARG A 49 -4.11 10.39 -8.91
N ASP A 50 -4.04 10.34 -7.59
CA ASP A 50 -3.29 11.29 -6.78
C ASP A 50 -2.12 10.55 -6.11
N PRO A 51 -0.89 11.11 -6.13
CA PRO A 51 0.24 10.50 -5.45
C PRO A 51 0.00 10.46 -3.95
N VAL A 52 0.39 9.36 -3.30
CA VAL A 52 0.32 9.23 -1.84
C VAL A 52 1.71 9.24 -1.22
N SER A 53 1.77 9.69 0.02
CA SER A 53 2.95 9.59 0.87
C SER A 53 2.70 8.52 1.91
N ILE A 54 3.67 7.64 2.10
CA ILE A 54 3.61 6.54 3.05
C ILE A 54 4.78 6.71 4.00
N ASP A 55 4.47 6.76 5.29
CA ASP A 55 5.49 6.84 6.32
C ASP A 55 6.35 5.59 6.29
N GLY A 56 7.65 5.80 6.44
CA GLY A 56 8.64 4.72 6.48
C GLY A 56 8.61 4.01 7.81
N ASP A 57 8.99 2.74 7.80
CA ASP A 57 9.51 2.13 9.02
C ASP A 57 11.00 2.45 9.20
N GLU A 58 11.57 1.97 10.31
CA GLU A 58 12.99 2.14 10.65
C GLU A 58 13.96 1.60 9.58
N PHE A 59 13.49 0.77 8.65
CA PHE A 59 14.31 0.10 7.64
C PHE A 59 14.14 0.63 6.22
N SER A 60 13.01 1.26 5.91
CA SER A 60 12.62 1.59 4.54
C SER A 60 12.50 3.09 4.26
N GLY A 61 12.43 3.93 5.29
CA GLY A 61 12.31 5.38 5.16
C GLY A 61 10.98 5.83 4.49
N PRO A 62 10.58 7.09 4.66
CA PRO A 62 9.33 7.58 4.08
C PRO A 62 9.37 7.55 2.56
N LYS A 63 8.27 7.14 1.93
CA LYS A 63 8.11 7.14 0.48
C LYS A 63 7.04 8.14 0.07
N THR A 64 7.46 9.24 -0.53
CA THR A 64 6.59 10.30 -1.03
C THR A 64 6.34 10.15 -2.53
N GLY A 65 5.17 10.57 -3.01
CA GLY A 65 4.88 10.61 -4.44
C GLY A 65 4.61 9.24 -5.07
N VAL A 66 4.13 8.28 -4.29
CA VAL A 66 3.82 6.93 -4.76
C VAL A 66 2.57 6.99 -5.63
N ILE A 67 2.71 6.63 -6.91
CA ILE A 67 1.60 6.57 -7.89
C ILE A 67 1.24 5.12 -8.23
N LYS A 68 2.19 4.18 -8.14
CA LYS A 68 1.97 2.77 -8.42
C LYS A 68 2.00 1.95 -7.14
N VAL A 69 0.92 1.21 -6.91
CA VAL A 69 0.80 0.28 -5.79
C VAL A 69 0.55 -1.12 -6.34
N GLN A 70 1.36 -2.09 -5.92
CA GLN A 70 1.17 -3.48 -6.31
C GLN A 70 0.17 -4.14 -5.36
N LEU A 71 -0.86 -4.78 -5.91
CA LEU A 71 -1.88 -5.44 -5.13
C LEU A 71 -1.49 -6.88 -4.83
N VAL A 72 -1.56 -7.23 -3.55
CA VAL A 72 -1.39 -8.57 -3.01
C VAL A 72 -2.76 -9.05 -2.55
N PHE A 73 -3.04 -10.34 -2.76
CA PHE A 73 -4.34 -10.92 -2.42
C PHE A 73 -4.13 -12.10 -1.48
N SER A 74 -4.34 -11.86 -0.18
CA SER A 74 -4.40 -12.95 0.79
C SER A 74 -5.68 -13.79 0.63
N ASN A 75 -6.71 -13.24 -0.02
CA ASN A 75 -8.00 -13.92 -0.26
C ASN A 75 -8.28 -14.10 -1.76
N ASN A 76 -8.40 -15.37 -2.20
CA ASN A 76 -8.68 -15.74 -3.60
C ASN A 76 -10.03 -15.21 -4.12
N ARG A 77 -11.05 -15.02 -3.27
CA ARG A 77 -12.34 -14.44 -3.69
C ARG A 77 -12.20 -12.96 -4.08
N ILE A 78 -11.39 -12.22 -3.32
CA ILE A 78 -11.09 -10.82 -3.60
C ILE A 78 -10.29 -10.69 -4.89
N ARG A 79 -9.32 -11.59 -5.09
CA ARG A 79 -8.56 -11.67 -6.35
C ARG A 79 -9.49 -11.80 -7.55
N GLY A 80 -10.46 -12.73 -7.51
CA GLY A 80 -11.42 -12.93 -8.60
C GLY A 80 -12.34 -11.73 -8.87
N LYS A 81 -12.73 -10.97 -7.84
CA LYS A 81 -13.47 -9.71 -8.02
C LYS A 81 -12.59 -8.62 -8.64
N THR A 82 -11.35 -8.52 -8.18
CA THR A 82 -10.40 -7.50 -8.64
C THR A 82 -10.02 -7.72 -10.10
N THR A 83 -9.81 -8.97 -10.52
CA THR A 83 -9.49 -9.29 -11.92
C THR A 83 -10.63 -8.95 -12.88
N ARG A 84 -11.89 -9.04 -12.46
CA ARG A 84 -13.05 -8.59 -13.26
C ARG A 84 -13.12 -7.07 -13.43
N LEU A 85 -12.40 -6.32 -12.61
CA LEU A 85 -12.34 -4.86 -12.64
C LEU A 85 -11.05 -4.33 -13.28
N LEU A 86 -10.25 -5.20 -13.93
CA LEU A 86 -9.07 -4.78 -14.67
C LEU A 86 -9.42 -3.72 -15.72
N ASN A 87 -8.50 -2.77 -15.91
CA ASN A 87 -8.60 -1.61 -16.80
C ASN A 87 -9.67 -0.58 -16.40
N ARG A 88 -10.34 -0.75 -15.25
CA ARG A 88 -11.34 0.19 -14.73
C ARG A 88 -10.79 1.05 -13.61
N ASN A 89 -11.45 2.19 -13.40
CA ASN A 89 -11.27 2.99 -12.20
C ASN A 89 -11.97 2.30 -11.02
N VAL A 90 -11.27 2.17 -9.91
CA VAL A 90 -11.74 1.47 -8.72
C VAL A 90 -11.37 2.24 -7.45
N ARG A 91 -12.07 1.90 -6.38
CA ARG A 91 -11.69 2.20 -5.00
C ARG A 91 -11.32 0.89 -4.33
N ILE A 92 -10.18 0.88 -3.66
CA ILE A 92 -9.62 -0.29 -2.99
C ILE A 92 -9.39 0.08 -1.53
N ILE A 93 -9.86 -0.77 -0.62
CA ILE A 93 -9.59 -0.64 0.81
C ILE A 93 -8.72 -1.83 1.20
N GLY A 94 -7.67 -1.56 1.97
CA GLY A 94 -6.69 -2.56 2.33
C GLY A 94 -5.54 -1.96 3.11
N ILE A 95 -4.54 -2.78 3.32
CA ILE A 95 -3.42 -2.46 4.20
C ILE A 95 -2.19 -2.24 3.33
N LEU A 96 -1.48 -1.13 3.55
CA LEU A 96 -0.24 -0.82 2.83
C LEU A 96 0.97 -1.44 3.54
N PHE A 97 1.90 -1.94 2.74
CA PHE A 97 3.17 -2.51 3.21
C PHE A 97 4.30 -1.98 2.36
N HIS A 98 5.47 -1.81 2.97
CA HIS A 98 6.69 -1.55 2.21
C HIS A 98 7.15 -2.84 1.53
N ALA A 99 7.61 -2.70 0.29
CA ALA A 99 8.29 -3.79 -0.39
C ALA A 99 9.66 -4.03 0.27
N HIS A 100 9.77 -5.03 1.13
CA HIS A 100 11.02 -5.39 1.83
C HIS A 100 11.94 -6.31 1.00
N LYS A 101 11.47 -6.80 -0.15
CA LYS A 101 12.24 -7.68 -1.04
C LYS A 101 12.48 -7.02 -2.40
N PRO A 102 13.68 -7.18 -2.98
CA PRO A 102 14.02 -6.65 -4.31
C PRO A 102 13.21 -7.28 -5.46
N GLU A 103 12.46 -8.35 -5.17
CA GLU A 103 11.58 -9.04 -6.13
C GLU A 103 10.26 -8.30 -6.38
N HIS A 104 9.89 -7.34 -5.53
CA HIS A 104 8.68 -6.54 -5.69
C HIS A 104 8.88 -5.44 -6.73
N ARG A 105 7.86 -5.19 -7.55
CA ARG A 105 7.93 -4.26 -8.69
C ARG A 105 7.36 -2.89 -8.40
N ALA A 106 6.60 -2.76 -7.31
CA ALA A 106 6.25 -1.47 -6.75
C ALA A 106 6.98 -1.26 -5.42
N PRO A 107 7.35 -0.02 -5.08
CA PRO A 107 7.93 0.30 -3.78
C PRO A 107 6.96 0.03 -2.61
N VAL A 108 5.68 -0.13 -2.92
CA VAL A 108 4.57 -0.25 -1.99
C VAL A 108 3.64 -1.38 -2.46
N LEU A 109 3.30 -2.24 -1.51
CA LEU A 109 2.34 -3.32 -1.67
C LEU A 109 1.06 -2.99 -0.92
N MET A 110 -0.07 -3.55 -1.36
CA MET A 110 -1.34 -3.43 -0.65
C MET A 110 -2.04 -4.78 -0.57
N ASP A 111 -2.32 -5.28 0.65
CA ASP A 111 -3.21 -6.43 0.83
C ASP A 111 -4.67 -5.95 0.74
N VAL A 112 -5.36 -6.41 -0.29
CA VAL A 112 -6.71 -5.93 -0.59
C VAL A 112 -7.74 -6.60 0.29
N LYS A 113 -8.53 -5.80 1.03
CA LYS A 113 -9.69 -6.26 1.81
C LYS A 113 -11.00 -6.05 1.07
N LYS A 114 -11.15 -4.94 0.36
CA LYS A 114 -12.35 -4.62 -0.43
C LYS A 114 -11.96 -3.94 -1.73
N VAL A 115 -12.76 -4.20 -2.78
CA VAL A 115 -12.64 -3.55 -4.08
C VAL A 115 -14.03 -3.21 -4.58
N ALA A 116 -14.19 -1.99 -5.09
CA ALA A 116 -15.42 -1.52 -5.72
C ALA A 116 -15.08 -0.73 -6.98
N ALA A 117 -15.96 -0.78 -7.98
CA ALA A 117 -15.84 0.11 -9.13
C ALA A 117 -16.05 1.56 -8.65
N ALA A 118 -15.16 2.47 -9.05
CA ALA A 118 -15.39 3.88 -8.86
C ALA A 118 -16.44 4.31 -9.90
N ARG A 119 -17.55 4.91 -9.44
CA ARG A 119 -18.46 5.58 -10.38
C ARG A 119 -17.69 6.74 -11.01
N ALA A 120 -17.79 6.83 -12.34
CA ALA A 120 -17.25 7.93 -13.13
C ALA A 120 -17.98 9.23 -12.78
#